data_AF-A0A2V5VUE2-F1
#
_entry.id   AF-A0A2V5VUE2-F1
#
_cell.length_a   1.000
_cell.length_b   1.000
_cell.length_c   1.000
_cell.angle_alpha   90.00
_cell.angle_beta   90.00
_cell.angle_gamma   90.00
#
_symmetry.space_group_name_H-M   'P 1'
#
loop_
_entity.id
_entity.type
_entity.pdbx_description
1 polymer ?
#
loop_
_entity_poly.entity_id
_entity_poly.type
_entity_poly.pdbx_seq_one_letter_code
_entity_poly.pdbx_strand_id
1 'polypeptide(L)'
;MYNCPLDRTNAVSWVKRVPRLSSYIMSGAVCAFGRFDNGRTFKLGAFNPAAYVMWEPEIQNFGGVWGSNGGFDASQFPDRGEGIGHRHKKGAVITGFSAHVHFIKYEDFDREQKYNKPGLLWCVPDSKTGE
;
A
#
# COMPACT_ATOMS: atom_id res chain seq x y z
N MET A 1 1.37 -5.79 15.44
CA MET A 1 1.98 -4.51 15.00
C MET A 1 3.17 -4.88 14.12
N TYR A 2 3.21 -4.47 12.85
CA TYR A 2 4.28 -4.85 11.91
C TYR A 2 5.13 -3.62 11.59
N ASN A 3 6.37 -3.60 12.08
CA ASN A 3 7.27 -2.48 11.88
C ASN A 3 8.51 -2.93 11.13
N CYS A 4 8.95 -2.11 10.16
CA CYS A 4 10.21 -2.30 9.50
C CYS A 4 11.35 -1.91 10.45
N PRO A 5 12.41 -2.72 10.59
CA PRO A 5 13.56 -2.37 11.44
C PRO A 5 14.28 -1.08 11.01
N LEU A 6 14.13 -0.66 9.76
CA LEU A 6 14.69 0.60 9.24
C LEU A 6 13.78 1.80 9.47
N ASP A 7 12.55 1.61 9.96
CA ASP A 7 11.67 2.71 10.27
C ASP A 7 12.11 3.42 11.56
N ARG A 8 12.33 4.74 11.47
CA ARG A 8 12.97 5.50 12.54
C ARG A 8 11.95 5.86 13.62
N THR A 9 11.72 4.93 14.54
CA THR A 9 10.75 5.07 15.64
C THR A 9 11.03 6.22 16.61
N ASN A 10 12.28 6.68 16.67
CA ASN A 10 12.70 7.78 17.55
C ASN A 10 12.62 9.17 16.87
N ALA A 11 12.16 9.27 15.63
CA ALA A 11 12.03 10.54 14.93
C ALA A 11 10.74 11.28 15.31
N VAL A 12 10.77 12.62 15.31
CA VAL A 12 9.56 13.44 15.54
C VAL A 12 8.44 13.08 14.55
N SER A 13 8.81 12.77 13.31
CA SER A 13 7.85 12.36 12.28
C SER A 13 7.18 11.01 12.58
N TRP A 14 7.82 10.10 13.32
CA TRP A 14 7.19 8.85 13.76
C TRP A 14 6.03 9.10 14.74
N VAL A 15 6.17 10.07 15.64
CA VAL A 15 5.10 10.43 16.59
C VAL A 15 3.98 11.21 15.89
N LYS A 16 4.36 12.07 14.93
CA LYS A 16 3.41 12.97 14.23
C LYS A 16 2.69 12.34 13.04
N ARG A 17 3.16 11.20 12.51
CA ARG A 17 2.50 10.55 11.37
C ARG A 17 1.08 10.11 11.72
N VAL A 18 0.23 10.09 10.71
CA VAL A 18 -1.16 9.64 10.80
C VAL A 18 -1.23 8.13 11.01
N PRO A 19 -0.65 7.26 10.14
CA PRO A 19 -0.67 5.82 10.37
C PRO A 19 0.29 5.42 11.49
N ARG A 20 -0.24 4.99 12.63
CA ARG A 20 0.57 4.66 13.83
C ARG A 20 0.73 3.16 14.08
N LEU A 21 -0.06 2.32 13.43
CA LEU A 21 -0.16 0.88 13.71
C LEU A 21 0.93 0.03 13.05
N SER A 22 1.58 0.54 12.00
CA SER A 22 2.47 -0.24 11.15
C SER A 22 3.44 0.68 10.40
N SER A 23 4.57 0.12 9.96
CA SER A 23 5.42 0.75 8.93
C SER A 23 4.88 0.55 7.51
N TYR A 24 3.80 -0.22 7.36
CA TYR A 24 3.17 -0.57 6.08
C TYR A 24 1.82 0.13 5.94
N ILE A 25 1.50 0.54 4.72
CA ILE A 25 0.18 1.04 4.33
C ILE A 25 -0.61 -0.05 3.63
N MET A 26 -1.92 0.17 3.44
CA MET A 26 -2.84 -0.79 2.85
C MET A 26 -3.36 -0.28 1.50
N SER A 27 -3.54 -1.20 0.56
CA SER A 27 -4.12 -0.93 -0.75
C SER A 27 -5.54 -0.40 -0.62
N GLY A 28 -5.87 0.67 -1.35
CA GLY A 28 -7.24 1.14 -1.55
C GLY A 28 -8.15 0.09 -2.21
N ALA A 29 -7.61 -0.96 -2.82
CA ALA A 29 -8.43 -2.05 -3.35
C ALA A 29 -9.30 -2.72 -2.27
N VAL A 30 -8.86 -2.72 -1.00
CA VAL A 30 -9.67 -3.23 0.13
C VAL A 30 -10.97 -2.45 0.31
N CYS A 31 -10.99 -1.20 -0.15
CA CYS A 31 -12.13 -0.31 -0.11
C CYS A 31 -12.67 0.14 -1.46
N ALA A 32 -12.35 -0.60 -2.51
CA ALA A 32 -12.67 -0.22 -3.89
C ALA A 32 -12.27 1.23 -4.22
N PHE A 33 -11.15 1.68 -3.65
CA PHE A 33 -10.65 3.05 -3.76
C PHE A 33 -11.71 4.13 -3.44
N GLY A 34 -12.55 3.85 -2.44
CA GLY A 34 -13.63 4.75 -1.98
C GLY A 34 -14.97 4.53 -2.69
N ARG A 35 -15.07 3.62 -3.66
CA ARG A 35 -16.31 3.28 -4.37
C ARG A 35 -17.28 2.41 -3.56
N PHE A 36 -17.08 2.32 -2.24
CA PHE A 36 -17.99 1.64 -1.34
C PHE A 36 -19.34 2.35 -1.28
N ASP A 37 -20.33 1.76 -1.94
CA ASP A 37 -21.72 2.14 -1.73
C ASP A 37 -22.37 1.19 -0.70
N ASN A 38 -23.03 1.76 0.30
CA ASN A 38 -23.86 1.05 1.28
C ASN A 38 -23.19 -0.13 2.04
N GLY A 39 -21.91 -0.01 2.40
CA GLY A 39 -21.23 -1.00 3.25
C GLY A 39 -20.96 -2.36 2.60
N ARG A 40 -21.06 -2.46 1.27
CA ARG A 40 -20.75 -3.68 0.52
C ARG A 40 -19.24 -3.88 0.48
N THR A 41 -18.75 -4.79 1.31
CA THR A 41 -17.34 -5.19 1.35
C THR A 41 -17.13 -6.51 0.62
N PHE A 42 -15.90 -6.74 0.15
CA PHE A 42 -15.52 -8.02 -0.45
C PHE A 42 -15.06 -8.99 0.62
N LYS A 43 -15.41 -10.28 0.46
CA LYS A 43 -14.76 -11.34 1.21
C LYS A 43 -13.30 -11.44 0.78
N LEU A 44 -12.42 -11.80 1.71
CA LEU A 44 -10.99 -11.99 1.41
C LEU A 44 -10.76 -12.93 0.22
N GLY A 45 -11.52 -14.02 0.13
CA GLY A 45 -11.42 -14.99 -0.97
C GLY A 45 -11.91 -14.50 -2.34
N ALA A 46 -12.47 -13.29 -2.43
CA ALA A 46 -12.79 -12.66 -3.72
C ALA A 46 -11.56 -12.00 -4.37
N PHE A 47 -10.54 -11.67 -3.58
CA PHE A 47 -9.29 -11.13 -4.09
C PHE A 47 -8.40 -12.24 -4.64
N ASN A 48 -7.62 -11.94 -5.67
CA ASN A 48 -6.55 -12.83 -6.11
C ASN A 48 -5.56 -13.02 -4.94
N PRO A 49 -5.30 -14.27 -4.49
CA PRO A 49 -4.38 -14.52 -3.38
C PRO A 49 -2.95 -14.00 -3.60
N ALA A 50 -2.54 -13.85 -4.86
CA ALA A 50 -1.25 -13.29 -5.25
C ALA A 50 -1.23 -11.74 -5.30
N ALA A 51 -2.39 -11.08 -5.35
CA ALA A 51 -2.47 -9.63 -5.37
C ALA A 51 -2.02 -9.03 -4.03
N TYR A 52 -1.58 -7.77 -4.07
CA TYR A 52 -0.92 -7.09 -2.98
C TYR A 52 -1.90 -6.26 -2.14
N VAL A 53 -1.84 -6.46 -0.82
CA VAL A 53 -2.72 -5.81 0.16
C VAL A 53 -2.01 -4.74 0.97
N MET A 54 -0.71 -4.90 1.25
CA MET A 54 0.07 -3.93 2.02
C MET A 54 1.47 -3.79 1.48
N TRP A 55 2.06 -2.61 1.58
CA TRP A 55 3.46 -2.37 1.21
C TRP A 55 4.10 -1.32 2.11
N GLU A 56 5.43 -1.31 2.16
CA GLU A 56 6.15 -0.21 2.81
C GLU A 56 6.03 1.05 1.96
N PRO A 57 5.45 2.14 2.49
CA PRO A 57 5.12 3.32 1.73
C PRO A 57 6.35 4.14 1.35
N GLU A 58 6.22 4.86 0.24
CA GLU A 58 7.02 6.04 -0.01
C GLU A 58 6.78 7.11 1.06
N ILE A 59 7.87 7.75 1.48
CA ILE A 59 7.87 8.72 2.57
C ILE A 59 8.13 10.11 1.98
N GLN A 60 7.11 10.95 2.06
CA GLN A 60 7.18 12.33 1.59
C GLN A 60 7.07 13.32 2.74
N ASN A 61 7.45 14.57 2.48
CA ASN A 61 7.35 15.66 3.44
C ASN A 61 5.98 16.33 3.35
N PHE A 62 5.13 16.09 4.34
CA PHE A 62 3.82 16.72 4.48
C PHE A 62 3.89 17.81 5.56
N GLY A 63 4.22 19.03 5.15
CA GLY A 63 4.23 20.19 6.06
C GLY A 63 5.24 20.08 7.22
N GLY A 64 6.41 19.48 6.97
CA GLY A 64 7.47 19.26 7.97
C GLY A 64 7.40 17.91 8.69
N VAL A 65 6.40 17.07 8.35
CA VAL A 65 6.29 15.70 8.85
C VAL A 65 6.56 14.73 7.71
N TRP A 66 7.62 13.93 7.86
CA TRP A 66 7.96 12.88 6.90
C TRP A 66 7.13 11.62 7.18
N GLY A 67 6.27 11.24 6.24
CA GLY A 67 5.41 10.06 6.39
C GLY A 67 4.86 9.59 5.05
N SER A 68 4.06 8.53 5.08
CA SER A 68 3.18 8.19 3.96
C SER A 68 2.05 9.20 3.86
N ASN A 69 1.33 9.25 2.73
CA ASN A 69 0.13 10.08 2.64
C ASN A 69 -0.85 9.69 3.76
N GLY A 70 -1.15 10.67 4.63
CA GLY A 70 -2.07 10.52 5.75
C GLY A 70 -3.52 10.89 5.42
N GLY A 71 -3.79 11.40 4.21
CA GLY A 71 -5.16 11.70 3.75
C GLY A 71 -6.00 10.45 3.47
N PHE A 72 -5.33 9.30 3.31
CA PHE A 72 -5.96 8.00 3.10
C PHE A 72 -5.53 7.07 4.24
N ASP A 73 -6.42 6.85 5.21
CA ASP A 73 -6.17 5.92 6.31
C ASP A 73 -6.40 4.48 5.84
N ALA A 74 -5.32 3.81 5.41
CA ALA A 74 -5.35 2.44 4.88
C ALA A 74 -6.18 2.27 3.60
N SER A 75 -6.09 3.24 2.68
CA SER A 75 -6.76 3.22 1.37
C SER A 75 -5.91 3.81 0.23
N GLN A 76 -4.63 3.47 0.17
CA GLN A 76 -3.67 4.13 -0.71
C GLN A 76 -3.72 3.62 -2.15
N PHE A 77 -3.42 4.50 -3.09
CA PHE A 77 -3.23 4.16 -4.49
C PHE A 77 -1.83 3.57 -4.70
N PRO A 78 -1.66 2.55 -5.55
CA PRO A 78 -0.35 1.98 -5.85
C PRO A 78 0.41 2.84 -6.87
N ASP A 79 0.47 4.17 -6.69
CA ASP A 79 1.13 5.10 -7.61
C ASP A 79 2.49 5.60 -7.09
N ARG A 80 3.14 6.54 -7.79
CA ARG A 80 4.47 7.01 -7.39
C ARG A 80 4.47 7.80 -6.08
N GLY A 81 3.35 8.45 -5.74
CA GLY A 81 3.24 9.23 -4.51
C GLY A 81 2.94 8.36 -3.29
N GLU A 82 2.28 7.23 -3.50
CA GLU A 82 1.74 6.39 -2.44
C GLU A 82 2.18 4.93 -2.48
N GLY A 83 2.96 4.56 -3.49
CA GLY A 83 3.49 3.22 -3.72
C GLY A 83 4.66 2.89 -2.81
N ILE A 84 5.55 2.02 -3.30
CA ILE A 84 6.63 1.48 -2.47
C ILE A 84 7.74 2.47 -2.17
N GLY A 85 8.26 2.39 -0.95
CA GLY A 85 9.24 3.34 -0.44
C GLY A 85 10.71 3.04 -0.74
N HIS A 86 11.53 4.07 -0.62
CA HIS A 86 12.98 4.01 -0.89
C HIS A 86 13.87 3.51 0.27
N ARG A 87 13.29 3.07 1.40
CA ARG A 87 14.04 2.67 2.61
C ARG A 87 15.07 1.56 2.34
N HIS A 88 14.76 0.61 1.46
CA HIS A 88 15.62 -0.55 1.17
C HIS A 88 16.41 -0.42 -0.14
N LYS A 89 16.51 0.79 -0.70
CA LYS A 89 17.32 1.19 -1.88
C LYS A 89 16.98 0.54 -3.23
N LYS A 90 16.45 -0.69 -3.28
CA LYS A 90 16.17 -1.45 -4.52
C LYS A 90 14.70 -1.83 -4.70
N GLY A 91 13.90 -1.65 -3.66
CA GLY A 91 12.53 -2.13 -3.60
C GLY A 91 11.98 -2.00 -2.20
N ALA A 92 10.89 -2.71 -1.93
CA ALA A 92 10.26 -2.74 -0.63
C ALA A 92 9.66 -4.11 -0.34
N VAL A 93 9.39 -4.34 0.94
CA VAL A 93 8.60 -5.48 1.39
C VAL A 93 7.13 -5.21 1.08
N ILE A 94 6.49 -6.18 0.44
CA ILE A 94 5.07 -6.18 0.07
C ILE A 94 4.41 -7.45 0.58
N THR A 95 3.14 -7.36 0.95
CA THR A 95 2.33 -8.46 1.47
C THR A 95 1.15 -8.69 0.55
N GLY A 96 0.88 -9.95 0.21
CA GLY A 96 -0.28 -10.33 -0.59
C GLY A 96 -1.52 -10.71 0.23
N PHE A 97 -2.67 -10.83 -0.44
CA PHE A 97 -3.94 -11.22 0.20
C PHE A 97 -3.92 -12.63 0.80
N SER A 98 -3.03 -13.52 0.35
CA SER A 98 -2.75 -14.81 1.01
C SER A 98 -1.81 -14.73 2.23
N ALA A 99 -1.50 -13.52 2.69
CA ALA A 99 -0.53 -13.25 3.77
C ALA A 99 0.91 -13.69 3.47
N HIS A 100 1.24 -13.99 2.21
CA HIS A 100 2.63 -14.15 1.80
C HIS A 100 3.34 -12.79 1.80
N VAL A 101 4.64 -12.82 2.09
CA VAL A 101 5.50 -11.64 2.07
C VAL A 101 6.54 -11.81 0.97
N HIS A 102 6.74 -10.76 0.18
CA HIS A 102 7.66 -10.74 -0.95
C HIS A 102 8.47 -9.42 -0.94
N PHE A 103 9.68 -9.44 -1.48
CA PHE A 103 10.44 -8.22 -1.74
C PHE A 103 10.32 -7.87 -3.22
N ILE A 104 9.61 -6.79 -3.53
CA ILE A 104 9.36 -6.34 -4.90
C ILE A 104 10.32 -5.20 -5.26
N LYS A 105 10.91 -5.25 -6.46
CA LYS A 105 11.79 -4.19 -6.98
C LYS A 105 10.98 -3.00 -7.47
N TYR A 106 11.56 -1.80 -7.48
CA TYR A 106 10.91 -0.61 -8.04
C TYR A 106 10.43 -0.81 -9.47
N GLU A 107 11.28 -1.36 -10.33
CA GLU A 107 10.94 -1.61 -11.74
C GLU A 107 9.75 -2.57 -11.91
N ASP A 108 9.66 -3.60 -11.07
CA ASP A 108 8.57 -4.56 -11.12
C ASP A 108 7.27 -3.95 -10.60
N PHE A 109 7.33 -3.16 -9.52
CA PHE A 109 6.18 -2.42 -9.00
C PHE A 109 5.67 -1.38 -10.02
N ASP A 110 6.57 -0.59 -10.60
CA ASP A 110 6.25 0.41 -11.63
C ASP A 110 5.62 -0.23 -12.87
N ARG A 111 6.15 -1.38 -13.31
CA ARG A 111 5.62 -2.12 -14.45
C ARG A 111 4.21 -2.64 -14.13
N GLU A 112 4.04 -3.25 -12.95
CA GLU A 112 2.75 -3.76 -12.50
C GLU A 112 1.70 -2.65 -12.41
N GLN A 113 2.06 -1.52 -11.80
CA GLN A 113 1.18 -0.36 -11.67
C GLN A 113 0.70 0.15 -13.03
N LYS A 114 1.62 0.30 -13.99
CA LYS A 114 1.37 1.01 -15.26
C LYS A 114 0.64 0.14 -16.28
N TYR A 115 0.97 -1.14 -16.34
CA TYR A 115 0.57 -1.99 -17.47
C TYR A 115 -0.46 -3.06 -17.11
N ASN A 116 -0.66 -3.37 -15.81
CA ASN A 116 -1.55 -4.44 -15.39
C ASN A 116 -2.77 -3.89 -14.65
N LYS A 117 -3.83 -3.63 -15.42
CA LYS A 117 -5.14 -3.15 -14.96
C LYS A 117 -6.25 -3.99 -15.61
N PRO A 118 -6.76 -5.05 -14.96
CA PRO A 118 -6.50 -5.45 -13.58
C PRO A 118 -5.16 -6.18 -13.44
N GLY A 119 -4.63 -6.21 -12.22
CA GLY A 119 -3.32 -6.79 -11.90
C GLY A 119 -3.20 -7.13 -10.42
N LEU A 120 -1.97 -7.26 -9.96
CA LEU A 120 -1.63 -7.53 -8.57
C LEU A 120 -1.79 -6.29 -7.68
N LEU A 121 -1.65 -5.09 -8.25
CA LEU A 121 -1.85 -3.82 -7.52
C LEU A 121 -3.28 -3.30 -7.66
N TRP A 122 -3.79 -3.31 -8.89
CA TRP A 122 -5.17 -2.94 -9.22
C TRP A 122 -6.04 -4.21 -9.22
N CYS A 123 -6.65 -4.53 -8.07
CA CYS A 123 -7.22 -5.86 -7.82
C CYS A 123 -8.63 -5.83 -7.21
N VAL A 124 -9.39 -4.75 -7.39
CA VAL A 124 -10.78 -4.69 -6.94
C VAL A 124 -11.63 -5.78 -7.62
N PRO A 125 -12.28 -6.70 -6.88
CA PRO A 125 -12.88 -7.92 -7.46
C PRO A 125 -14.01 -7.70 -8.45
N ASP A 126 -14.79 -6.62 -8.32
CA ASP A 126 -15.93 -6.31 -9.20
C ASP A 126 -15.57 -5.31 -10.31
N SER A 127 -14.29 -4.96 -10.45
CA SER A 127 -13.80 -3.96 -11.40
C SER A 127 -13.10 -4.60 -12.59
N LYS A 128 -13.43 -4.13 -13.80
CA LYS A 128 -12.78 -4.59 -15.03
C LYS A 128 -11.33 -4.15 -15.12
N THR A 129 -10.97 -3.02 -14.52
CA THR A 129 -9.59 -2.48 -14.50
C THR A 129 -8.90 -2.70 -13.16
N GLY A 130 -9.62 -3.19 -12.15
CA GLY A 130 -9.11 -3.41 -10.80
C GLY A 130 -9.00 -2.13 -9.95
N GLU A 131 -9.52 -1.02 -10.46
CA GLU A 131 -9.72 0.28 -9.78
C GLU A 131 -11.10 0.35 -9.10
#